data_AF-A0A9D0ZMR7-F1
#
_entry.id   AF-A0A9D0ZMR7-F1
#
_cell.length_a   1.000
_cell.length_b   1.000
_cell.length_c   1.000
_cell.angle_alpha   90.00
_cell.angle_beta   90.00
_cell.angle_gamma   90.00
#
_symmetry.space_group_name_H-M   'P 1'
#
loop_
_entity.id
_entity.type
_entity.pdbx_description
1 polymer ?
#
loop_
_entity_poly.entity_id
_entity_poly.type
_entity_poly.pdbx_seq_one_letter_code
_entity_poly.pdbx_strand_id
1 'polypeptide(L)' 'FARAANEAEFNAYIANCQARALYDTGKTASYGDKLLTLSTCEYSQKNGRMVVVARRMDA' A
#
# COMPACT_ATOMS: atom_id res chain seq x y z
N PHE A 1 -10.72 2.45 2.80
CA PHE A 1 -9.44 3.00 2.33
C PHE A 1 -9.02 4.10 3.28
N ALA A 2 -7.78 4.08 3.75
CA ALA A 2 -7.31 4.93 4.83
C ALA A 2 -6.92 6.31 4.31
N ARG A 3 -7.41 7.36 4.96
CA ARG A 3 -6.83 8.70 4.86
C ARG A 3 -5.94 8.87 6.07
N ALA A 4 -4.63 8.92 5.87
CA ALA A 4 -3.72 9.25 6.96
C ALA A 4 -3.96 10.71 7.39
N ALA A 5 -4.20 10.94 8.67
CA ALA A 5 -4.42 12.28 9.21
C ALA A 5 -3.11 13.08 9.34
N ASN A 6 -1.99 12.37 9.48
CA ASN A 6 -0.65 12.94 9.70
C ASN A 6 0.44 12.05 9.08
N GLU A 7 1.68 12.56 9.09
CA GLU A 7 2.85 11.87 8.56
C GLU A 7 3.17 10.54 9.27
N ALA A 8 3.00 10.47 10.58
CA ALA A 8 3.28 9.25 11.34
C ALA A 8 2.36 8.10 10.92
N GLU A 9 1.06 8.36 10.75
CA GLU A 9 0.10 7.37 10.25
C GLU A 9 0.41 6.93 8.82
N PHE A 10 0.82 7.86 7.96
CA PHE A 10 1.20 7.54 6.58
C PHE A 10 2.44 6.63 6.55
N ASN A 11 3.48 6.98 7.29
CA ASN A 11 4.71 6.21 7.36
C ASN A 11 4.46 4.83 7.97
N ALA A 12 3.59 4.73 8.99
CA ALA A 12 3.15 3.45 9.54
C ALA A 12 2.40 2.60 8.51
N TYR A 13 1.54 3.21 7.68
CA TYR A 13 0.86 2.51 6.59
C TYR A 13 1.85 1.97 5.56
N ILE A 14 2.81 2.78 5.10
CA ILE A 14 3.83 2.35 4.13
C ILE A 14 4.70 1.23 4.71
N ALA A 15 5.16 1.36 5.95
CA ALA A 15 5.95 0.32 6.62
C ALA A 15 5.17 -1.01 6.71
N ASN A 16 3.88 -0.95 7.05
CA ASN A 16 3.02 -2.13 7.08
C ASN A 16 2.84 -2.77 5.70
N CYS A 17 2.70 -1.97 4.64
CA CYS A 17 2.62 -2.47 3.27
C CYS A 17 3.93 -3.15 2.85
N GLN A 18 5.08 -2.55 3.14
CA GLN A 18 6.39 -3.09 2.81
C GLN A 18 6.68 -4.39 3.57
N ALA A 19 6.35 -4.45 4.86
CA ALA A 19 6.51 -5.66 5.68
C ALA A 19 5.65 -6.85 5.21
N ARG A 20 4.59 -6.58 4.43
CA ARG A 20 3.67 -7.60 3.87
C ARG A 20 3.82 -7.74 2.35
N ALA A 21 4.79 -7.07 1.75
CA ALA A 21 4.99 -7.10 0.31
C ALA A 21 5.47 -8.49 -0.11
N LEU A 22 4.82 -9.05 -1.13
CA LEU A 22 5.24 -10.32 -1.73
C LEU A 22 6.53 -10.18 -2.53
N TYR A 23 6.85 -8.95 -2.96
CA TYR A 23 8.03 -8.64 -3.77
C TYR A 23 8.68 -7.37 -3.23
N ASP A 24 10.01 -7.37 -3.13
CA ASP A 24 10.77 -6.14 -3.01
C ASP A 24 10.83 -5.46 -4.39
N THR A 25 10.25 -4.28 -4.47
CA THR A 25 10.18 -3.49 -5.71
C THR A 25 11.24 -2.39 -5.77
N GLY A 26 11.99 -2.17 -4.67
CA GLY A 26 12.85 -1.00 -4.49
C GLY A 26 12.10 0.34 -4.53
N LYS A 27 10.76 0.33 -4.46
CA LYS A 27 9.91 1.53 -4.45
C LYS A 27 9.42 1.82 -3.04
N THR A 28 9.28 3.11 -2.75
CA THR A 28 8.70 3.62 -1.50
C THR A 28 7.83 4.84 -1.79
N ALA A 29 7.15 5.33 -0.77
CA ALA A 29 6.35 6.55 -0.81
C ALA A 29 6.61 7.37 0.46
N SER A 30 6.55 8.69 0.31
CA SER A 30 6.73 9.66 1.39
C SER A 30 5.44 10.41 1.64
N TYR A 31 5.30 10.99 2.84
CA TYR A 31 4.12 11.78 3.16
C TYR A 31 3.90 12.91 2.16
N GLY A 32 2.66 13.04 1.69
CA GLY A 32 2.29 13.92 0.57
C GLY A 32 2.11 13.18 -0.76
N ASP A 33 2.70 12.00 -0.93
CA ASP A 33 2.47 11.15 -2.10
C ASP A 33 1.02 10.67 -2.15
N LYS A 34 0.48 10.57 -3.37
CA LYS A 34 -0.84 9.99 -3.60
C LYS A 34 -0.71 8.51 -3.93
N LEU A 35 -1.45 7.71 -3.19
CA LEU A 35 -1.48 6.26 -3.35
C LEU A 35 -2.81 5.82 -3.96
N LEU A 36 -2.75 4.80 -4.82
CA LEU A 36 -3.90 4.04 -5.30
C LEU A 36 -3.82 2.63 -4.73
N THR A 37 -4.89 2.17 -4.10
CA THR A 37 -5.00 0.81 -3.57
C THR A 37 -6.06 0.05 -4.35
N LEU A 38 -5.66 -1.04 -4.99
CA LEU A 38 -6.56 -2.00 -5.64
C LEU A 38 -6.67 -3.24 -4.76
N SER A 39 -7.88 -3.72 -4.53
CA SER A 39 -8.14 -4.91 -3.72
C SER A 39 -9.04 -5.86 -4.49
N THR A 40 -8.62 -7.11 -4.61
CA THR A 40 -9.42 -8.17 -5.23
C THR A 40 -9.58 -9.35 -4.28
N CYS A 41 -10.60 -10.17 -4.52
CA CYS A 41 -10.67 -11.48 -3.89
C CYS A 41 -9.50 -12.34 -4.39
N GLU A 42 -8.92 -13.10 -3.48
CA GLU A 42 -7.96 -14.16 -3.78
C GLU A 42 -8.61 -15.47 -3.32
N TYR A 43 -8.63 -16.49 -4.19
CA TYR A 43 -9.49 -17.66 -4.02
C TYR A 43 -8.77 -18.88 -3.40
N SER A 44 -7.44 -18.86 -3.24
CA SER A 44 -6.69 -19.97 -2.61
C SER A 44 -6.82 -19.98 -1.09
N GLN A 45 -7.21 -18.87 -0.46
CA GLN A 45 -7.39 -18.78 0.99
C GLN A 45 -8.80 -18.32 1.37
N LYS A 46 -9.31 -18.82 2.50
CA LYS A 46 -10.59 -18.35 3.07
C LYS A 46 -10.48 -16.87 3.41
N ASN A 47 -11.37 -16.04 2.86
CA ASN A 47 -11.32 -14.58 2.94
C ASN A 47 -10.02 -13.97 2.36
N GLY A 48 -9.39 -14.65 1.40
CA GLY A 48 -8.21 -14.18 0.71
C GLY A 48 -8.45 -12.81 0.03
N ARG A 49 -7.46 -11.95 0.15
CA ARG A 49 -7.42 -10.64 -0.48
C ARG A 49 -6.03 -10.43 -1.08
N MET A 50 -6.00 -10.10 -2.37
CA MET A 50 -4.80 -9.57 -2.99
C MET A 50 -4.92 -8.06 -3.04
N VAL A 51 -3.88 -7.37 -2.58
CA VAL A 51 -3.84 -5.91 -2.52
C VAL A 51 -2.64 -5.42 -3.30
N VAL A 52 -2.86 -4.49 -4.23
CA VAL A 52 -1.82 -3.77 -4.94
C VAL A 52 -1.85 -2.31 -4.48
N VAL A 53 -0.71 -1.81 -4.00
CA VAL A 53 -0.54 -0.40 -3.62
C VAL A 53 0.41 0.24 -4.61
N ALA A 54 -0.08 1.25 -5.32
CA ALA A 54 0.69 2.00 -6.30
C ALA A 54 0.86 3.44 -5.83
N ARG A 55 2.06 4.01 -6.01
CA ARG A 55 2.31 5.43 -5.86
C ARG A 55 2.11 6.13 -7.19
N ARG A 56 1.40 7.27 -7.20
CA ARG A 56 1.31 8.13 -8.38
C ARG A 56 2.67 8.77 -8.65
N MET A 57 3.20 8.56 -9.85
CA MET A 57 4.37 9.31 -10.34
C MET A 57 3.86 10.57 -11.02
N ASP A 58 4.54 11.70 -10.79
CA ASP A 58 4.31 12.89 -11.60
C ASP A 58 4.93 12.67 -12.99
N ALA A 59 4.29 13.24 -14.01
CA ALA A 59 4.68 13.12 -15.42
C ALA A 59 5.75 14.16 -15.79
#